data_AF-A0AA38NU91-F1
#
_entry.id   AF-A0AA38NU91-F1
#
_cell.length_a   1.000
_cell.length_b   1.000
_cell.length_c   1.000
_cell.angle_alpha   90.00
_cell.angle_beta   90.00
_cell.angle_gamma   90.00
#
_symmetry.space_group_name_H-M   'P 1'
#
loop_
_entity.id
_entity.type
_entity.pdbx_description
1 polymer ?
#
loop_
_entity_poly.entity_id
_entity_poly.type
_entity_poly.pdbx_seq_one_letter_code
_entity_poly.pdbx_strand_id
1 'polypeptide(L)'
;MKSILILLSIFFLTVHSQSITVLSPSSGSEITPGQNVTVQLAFGNSLTGVEHVSAVIAMINCAGAPCPTDASDSLGIPLFAGNYTPQYHEQNLASSISGLIFFPPYENFVRTNDLISLFALSLKLYDETVVHQTVTVPGTLAAGTNMLTVAHFMLVGASAVPVLQFDNVTVSTPPSASSTRRGTLIRGRRVYV
;
A
#
# COMPACT_ATOMS: atom_id res chain seq x y z
N MET A 1 -32.84 -34.47 -7.61
CA MET A 1 -32.42 -33.29 -8.41
C MET A 1 -32.21 -32.00 -7.58
N LYS A 2 -32.45 -31.98 -6.25
CA LYS A 2 -32.21 -30.80 -5.40
C LYS A 2 -30.81 -30.72 -4.80
N SER A 3 -30.13 -31.85 -4.57
CA SER A 3 -28.76 -31.86 -4.01
C SER A 3 -27.66 -31.43 -4.99
N ILE A 4 -27.90 -31.48 -6.31
CA ILE A 4 -26.90 -31.08 -7.31
C ILE A 4 -26.76 -29.54 -7.37
N LEU A 5 -27.81 -28.80 -7.02
CA LEU A 5 -27.80 -27.33 -7.03
C LEU A 5 -27.00 -26.71 -5.87
N ILE A 6 -26.71 -27.46 -4.79
CA ILE A 6 -25.99 -26.93 -3.62
C ILE A 6 -24.47 -27.03 -3.82
N LEU A 7 -23.99 -28.08 -4.48
CA LEU A 7 -22.55 -28.29 -4.73
C LEU A 7 -21.94 -27.29 -5.73
N LEU A 8 -22.75 -26.70 -6.62
CA LEU A 8 -22.28 -25.72 -7.61
C LEU A 8 -22.03 -24.32 -7.00
N SER A 9 -22.63 -24.00 -5.85
CA SER A 9 -22.53 -22.67 -5.20
C SER A 9 -21.21 -22.46 -4.42
N ILE A 10 -20.60 -23.55 -3.94
CA ILE A 10 -19.45 -23.49 -3.02
C ILE A 10 -18.12 -23.22 -3.76
N PHE A 11 -18.11 -23.28 -5.10
CA PHE A 11 -16.90 -23.06 -5.89
C PHE A 11 -16.55 -21.58 -6.15
N PHE A 12 -17.37 -20.63 -5.66
CA PHE A 12 -17.24 -19.20 -5.99
C PHE A 12 -16.62 -18.30 -4.90
N LEU A 13 -16.04 -18.85 -3.82
CA LEU A 13 -15.53 -18.05 -2.69
C LEU A 13 -14.03 -18.21 -2.39
N THR A 14 -13.17 -18.22 -3.41
CA THR A 14 -11.72 -18.07 -3.19
C THR A 14 -11.18 -16.81 -3.86
N VAL A 15 -11.46 -15.66 -3.25
CA VAL A 15 -10.69 -14.44 -3.51
C VAL A 15 -10.42 -13.78 -2.17
N HIS A 16 -9.22 -13.99 -1.63
CA HIS A 16 -8.62 -13.09 -0.65
C HIS A 16 -7.27 -12.69 -1.21
N SER A 17 -7.18 -11.45 -1.67
CA SER A 17 -5.96 -10.85 -2.19
C SER A 17 -5.00 -10.63 -1.02
N GLN A 18 -3.89 -11.35 -1.03
CA GLN A 18 -2.75 -11.09 -0.14
C GLN A 18 -1.84 -10.11 -0.88
N SER A 19 -2.19 -8.82 -0.87
CA SER A 19 -1.54 -7.78 -1.67
C SER A 19 -0.90 -6.68 -0.83
N ILE A 20 0.10 -6.02 -1.42
CA ILE A 20 0.64 -4.77 -0.90
C ILE A 20 -0.38 -3.64 -1.05
N THR A 21 -0.47 -2.78 -0.05
CA THR A 21 -1.32 -1.60 -0.02
C THR A 21 -0.54 -0.39 0.49
N VAL A 22 -0.83 0.78 -0.06
CA VAL A 22 -0.29 2.06 0.41
C VAL A 22 -1.26 2.67 1.42
N LEU A 23 -0.86 2.73 2.69
CA LEU A 23 -1.65 3.37 3.77
C LEU A 23 -1.45 4.88 3.82
N SER A 24 -0.25 5.34 3.45
CA SER A 24 0.13 6.74 3.44
C SER A 24 1.05 7.02 2.27
N PRO A 25 0.84 8.09 1.50
CA PRO A 25 -0.27 9.05 1.57
C PRO A 25 -1.64 8.42 1.25
N SER A 26 -2.73 8.95 1.82
CA SER A 26 -4.08 8.55 1.41
C SER A 26 -4.44 9.15 0.05
N SER A 27 -5.39 8.53 -0.65
CA SER A 27 -5.89 9.03 -1.92
C SER A 27 -6.37 10.49 -1.81
N GLY A 28 -5.92 11.34 -2.74
CA GLY A 28 -6.23 12.76 -2.80
C GLY A 28 -5.46 13.65 -1.82
N SER A 29 -4.55 13.09 -1.01
CA SER A 29 -3.73 13.90 -0.09
C SER A 29 -2.80 14.87 -0.85
N GLU A 30 -2.54 16.01 -0.22
CA GLU A 30 -1.67 17.04 -0.79
C GLU A 30 -0.20 16.77 -0.46
N ILE A 31 0.63 16.65 -1.51
CA ILE A 31 2.09 16.52 -1.38
C ILE A 31 2.78 17.73 -1.99
N THR A 32 3.71 18.32 -1.23
CA THR A 32 4.47 19.49 -1.71
C THR A 32 5.71 19.04 -2.48
N PRO A 33 5.96 19.53 -3.70
CA PRO A 33 7.16 19.18 -4.45
C PRO A 33 8.45 19.60 -3.71
N GLY A 34 9.46 18.72 -3.70
CA GLY A 34 10.71 18.96 -3.01
C GLY A 34 10.70 18.66 -1.50
N GLN A 35 9.58 18.20 -0.93
CA GLN A 35 9.52 17.76 0.46
C GLN A 35 9.74 16.25 0.61
N ASN A 36 10.16 15.85 1.81
CA ASN A 36 10.26 14.45 2.18
C ASN A 36 8.90 13.97 2.67
N VAL A 37 8.43 12.87 2.10
CA VAL A 37 7.16 12.23 2.46
C VAL A 37 7.45 10.82 2.98
N THR A 38 6.79 10.45 4.07
CA THR A 38 6.82 9.09 4.62
C THR A 38 5.75 8.26 3.93
N VAL A 39 6.15 7.33 3.08
CA VAL A 39 5.27 6.35 2.47
C VAL A 39 5.12 5.18 3.44
N GLN A 40 3.88 4.83 3.75
CA GLN A 40 3.55 3.67 4.57
C GLN A 40 3.03 2.58 3.65
N LEU A 41 3.78 1.49 3.59
CA LEU A 41 3.44 0.30 2.86
C LEU A 41 2.99 -0.75 3.84
N ALA A 42 1.90 -1.42 3.51
CA ALA A 42 1.37 -2.49 4.30
C ALA A 42 1.20 -3.74 3.44
N PHE A 43 1.49 -4.90 4.01
CA PHE A 43 1.25 -6.17 3.34
C PHE A 43 0.42 -7.06 4.26
N GLY A 44 -0.75 -7.47 3.74
CA GLY A 44 -1.63 -8.40 4.42
C GLY A 44 -0.98 -9.78 4.55
N ASN A 45 -1.19 -10.43 5.69
CA ASN A 45 -0.61 -11.74 5.97
C ASN A 45 -0.86 -12.76 4.84
N SER A 46 0.15 -13.58 4.57
CA SER A 46 0.02 -14.70 3.64
C SER A 46 -0.22 -16.01 4.38
N LEU A 47 -1.15 -16.83 3.88
CA LEU A 47 -1.37 -18.20 4.39
C LEU A 47 -0.25 -19.17 3.99
N THR A 48 0.57 -18.77 3.02
CA THR A 48 1.77 -19.47 2.56
C THR A 48 3.01 -18.68 2.99
N GLY A 49 4.15 -19.33 3.20
CA GLY A 49 5.40 -18.59 3.45
C GLY A 49 5.71 -17.63 2.29
N VAL A 50 5.93 -16.36 2.58
CA VAL A 50 6.32 -15.32 1.61
C VAL A 50 7.66 -14.76 2.00
N GLU A 51 8.59 -14.73 1.05
CA GLU A 51 9.86 -14.04 1.19
C GLU A 51 9.80 -12.72 0.42
N HIS A 52 9.92 -11.62 1.16
CA HIS A 52 9.95 -10.28 0.60
C HIS A 52 11.35 -9.96 0.10
N VAL A 53 11.48 -9.57 -1.17
CA VAL A 53 12.80 -9.34 -1.79
C VAL A 53 13.06 -7.85 -1.98
N SER A 54 12.13 -7.13 -2.60
CA SER A 54 12.31 -5.69 -2.87
C SER A 54 11.00 -4.95 -3.09
N ALA A 55 11.00 -3.67 -2.75
CA ALA A 55 9.95 -2.73 -3.12
C ALA A 55 10.54 -1.52 -3.84
N VAL A 56 9.84 -1.06 -4.88
CA VAL A 56 10.14 0.14 -5.63
C VAL A 56 8.98 1.10 -5.45
N ILE A 57 9.28 2.30 -4.99
CA ILE A 57 8.32 3.40 -4.88
C ILE A 57 8.66 4.38 -5.99
N ALA A 58 7.70 4.67 -6.84
CA ALA A 58 7.86 5.55 -7.97
C ALA A 58 6.70 6.54 -8.06
N MET A 59 6.86 7.57 -8.88
CA MET A 59 5.85 8.59 -9.04
C MET A 59 5.70 8.99 -10.50
N ILE A 60 4.44 9.12 -10.91
CA ILE A 60 4.04 9.60 -12.23
C ILE A 60 3.51 11.02 -12.08
N ASN A 61 4.07 11.92 -12.88
CA ASN A 61 3.53 13.25 -13.06
C ASN A 61 2.48 13.21 -14.17
N CYS A 62 1.20 13.41 -13.83
CA CYS A 62 0.14 13.34 -14.83
C CYS A 62 -0.13 14.71 -15.47
N ALA A 63 0.46 15.80 -14.97
CA ALA A 63 0.49 17.14 -15.60
C ALA A 63 -0.87 17.64 -16.15
N GLY A 64 -1.99 17.24 -15.54
CA GLY A 64 -3.35 17.59 -15.98
C GLY A 64 -4.01 16.61 -16.97
N ALA A 65 -3.31 15.58 -17.43
CA ALA A 65 -3.88 14.41 -18.10
C ALA A 65 -4.38 13.37 -17.07
N PRO A 66 -5.30 12.47 -17.46
CA PRO A 66 -5.69 11.36 -16.58
C PRO A 66 -4.48 10.45 -16.31
N CYS A 67 -4.21 10.18 -15.04
CA CYS A 67 -3.21 9.20 -14.65
C CYS A 67 -3.64 7.79 -15.13
N PRO A 68 -2.67 6.88 -15.40
CA PRO A 68 -2.98 5.47 -15.63
C PRO A 68 -3.78 4.89 -14.45
N THR A 69 -4.68 3.95 -14.72
CA THR A 69 -5.48 3.30 -13.68
C THR A 69 -4.67 2.31 -12.87
N ASP A 70 -3.58 1.78 -13.44
CA ASP A 70 -2.80 0.69 -12.87
C ASP A 70 -1.30 1.01 -12.89
N ALA A 71 -0.61 0.69 -11.80
CA ALA A 71 0.84 0.88 -11.69
C ALA A 71 1.66 -0.10 -12.54
N SER A 72 1.05 -1.15 -13.09
CA SER A 72 1.70 -2.11 -13.98
C SER A 72 2.03 -1.51 -15.36
N ASP A 73 1.25 -0.53 -15.81
CA ASP A 73 1.41 0.07 -17.14
C ASP A 73 2.61 1.03 -17.17
N SER A 74 2.79 1.77 -16.08
CA SER A 74 3.92 2.67 -15.89
C SER A 74 4.11 2.92 -14.40
N LEU A 75 5.35 2.74 -13.93
CA LEU A 75 5.73 3.11 -12.57
C LEU A 75 6.11 4.60 -12.48
N GLY A 76 6.53 5.21 -13.59
CA GLY A 76 7.07 6.56 -13.58
C GLY A 76 8.50 6.64 -13.08
N ILE A 77 8.83 7.74 -12.40
CA ILE A 77 10.19 8.02 -11.93
C ILE A 77 10.39 7.36 -10.57
N PRO A 78 11.39 6.46 -10.41
CA PRO A 78 11.65 5.81 -9.13
C PRO A 78 12.17 6.83 -8.11
N LEU A 79 11.52 6.87 -6.94
CA LEU A 79 11.93 7.68 -5.79
C LEU A 79 12.72 6.85 -4.78
N PHE A 80 12.43 5.55 -4.72
CA PHE A 80 13.13 4.58 -3.89
C PHE A 80 13.10 3.20 -4.56
N ALA A 81 14.21 2.47 -4.46
CA ALA A 81 14.30 1.08 -4.86
C ALA A 81 15.24 0.38 -3.88
N GLY A 82 14.70 -0.59 -3.14
CA GLY A 82 15.48 -1.25 -2.09
C GLY A 82 14.82 -2.51 -1.55
N ASN A 83 15.49 -3.13 -0.60
CA ASN A 83 14.96 -4.29 0.10
C ASN A 83 13.70 -3.89 0.90
N TYR A 84 12.68 -4.75 0.85
CA TYR A 84 11.45 -4.61 1.62
C TYR A 84 11.46 -5.63 2.74
N THR A 85 11.67 -5.16 3.98
CA THR A 85 11.69 -6.01 5.18
C THR A 85 10.50 -5.65 6.07
N PRO A 86 9.33 -6.26 5.85
CA PRO A 86 8.16 -6.03 6.69
C PRO A 86 8.44 -6.44 8.13
N GLN A 87 8.02 -5.60 9.07
CA GLN A 87 8.04 -5.91 10.50
C GLN A 87 6.62 -6.24 10.93
N TYR A 88 6.44 -7.43 11.49
CA TYR A 88 5.20 -7.83 12.14
C TYR A 88 4.99 -6.95 13.36
N HIS A 89 3.96 -6.12 13.29
CA HIS A 89 3.50 -5.39 14.44
C HIS A 89 2.30 -6.16 14.95
N GLU A 90 2.54 -7.07 15.89
CA GLU A 90 1.44 -7.62 16.66
C GLU A 90 0.68 -6.43 17.26
N GLN A 91 -0.47 -6.10 16.66
CA GLN A 91 -1.37 -5.11 17.22
C GLN A 91 -1.68 -5.62 18.61
N ASN A 92 -1.17 -4.91 19.61
CA ASN A 92 -1.36 -5.22 21.03
C ASN A 92 -2.83 -4.96 21.42
N LEU A 93 -3.77 -5.67 20.80
CA LEU A 93 -5.06 -6.00 21.40
C LEU A 93 -4.92 -7.11 22.46
N ALA A 94 -3.69 -7.57 22.73
CA ALA A 94 -3.39 -8.31 23.94
C ALA A 94 -3.39 -7.37 25.17
N SER A 95 -2.85 -6.14 25.11
CA SER A 95 -2.66 -5.34 26.34
C SER A 95 -3.92 -4.70 26.93
N SER A 96 -5.01 -4.53 26.16
CA SER A 96 -6.32 -4.13 26.71
C SER A 96 -7.22 -5.31 27.08
N ILE A 97 -6.80 -6.55 26.78
CA ILE A 97 -7.50 -7.80 27.13
C ILE A 97 -6.63 -8.70 28.04
N SER A 98 -5.40 -8.28 28.38
CA SER A 98 -4.43 -8.99 29.26
C SER A 98 -4.93 -9.19 30.69
N GLY A 99 -6.09 -8.63 31.06
CA GLY A 99 -6.75 -8.96 32.32
C GLY A 99 -7.54 -10.27 32.30
N LEU A 100 -7.82 -10.88 31.13
CA LEU A 100 -8.78 -11.99 31.05
C LEU A 100 -8.37 -13.23 30.26
N ILE A 101 -7.20 -13.32 29.62
CA ILE A 101 -6.85 -14.57 28.92
C ILE A 101 -5.35 -14.88 28.99
N PHE A 102 -5.00 -15.72 29.95
CA PHE A 102 -3.78 -16.52 30.01
C PHE A 102 -3.90 -17.65 28.98
N PHE A 103 -3.07 -17.65 27.93
CA PHE A 103 -2.96 -18.79 27.02
C PHE A 103 -1.66 -19.57 27.31
N PRO A 104 -1.73 -20.79 27.88
CA PRO A 104 -0.60 -21.71 27.96
C PRO A 104 -0.29 -22.34 26.58
N PRO A 105 0.87 -23.01 26.41
CA PRO A 105 1.38 -23.36 25.09
C PRO A 105 0.66 -24.59 24.51
N TYR A 106 0.41 -24.52 23.20
CA TYR A 106 -0.10 -25.56 22.29
C TYR A 106 -1.25 -26.46 22.81
N GLU A 107 -2.49 -26.11 22.46
CA GLU A 107 -3.58 -27.03 22.05
C GLU A 107 -4.93 -26.33 22.24
N ASN A 108 -5.84 -26.60 21.30
CA ASN A 108 -7.27 -26.26 21.29
C ASN A 108 -7.63 -24.87 20.74
N PHE A 109 -7.61 -24.78 19.41
CA PHE A 109 -8.34 -23.77 18.65
C PHE A 109 -9.83 -23.81 19.01
N VAL A 110 -10.36 -22.67 19.45
CA VAL A 110 -11.70 -22.51 20.05
C VAL A 110 -12.79 -22.94 19.07
N ARG A 111 -13.58 -23.92 19.51
CA ARG A 111 -14.78 -24.45 18.86
C ARG A 111 -15.95 -23.47 19.08
N THR A 112 -16.17 -22.49 18.20
CA THR A 112 -17.42 -21.69 18.19
C THR A 112 -17.91 -21.47 16.76
N ASN A 113 -19.06 -22.05 16.43
CA ASN A 113 -19.77 -21.97 15.15
C ASN A 113 -20.49 -20.62 14.95
N ASP A 114 -19.88 -19.50 15.34
CA ASP A 114 -20.44 -18.17 15.13
C ASP A 114 -19.79 -17.51 13.92
N LEU A 115 -20.60 -17.13 12.93
CA LEU A 115 -20.15 -16.42 11.73
C LEU A 115 -19.46 -15.09 12.09
N ILE A 116 -19.84 -14.46 13.21
CA ILE A 116 -19.18 -13.26 13.76
C ILE A 116 -17.79 -13.60 14.29
N SER A 117 -17.61 -14.77 14.90
CA SER A 117 -16.31 -15.24 15.40
C SER A 117 -15.39 -15.66 14.25
N LEU A 118 -15.93 -16.27 13.18
CA LEU A 118 -15.20 -16.52 11.93
C LEU A 118 -14.81 -15.23 11.22
N PHE A 119 -15.68 -14.20 11.19
CA PHE A 119 -15.35 -12.88 10.64
C PHE A 119 -14.29 -12.17 11.48
N ALA A 120 -14.38 -12.27 12.81
CA ALA A 120 -13.37 -11.76 13.74
C ALA A 120 -12.05 -12.53 13.67
N LEU A 121 -12.07 -13.83 13.32
CA LEU A 121 -10.88 -14.62 13.05
C LEU A 121 -10.26 -14.26 11.70
N SER A 122 -11.09 -13.96 10.69
CA SER A 122 -10.66 -13.40 9.41
C SER A 122 -10.05 -12.00 9.58
N LEU A 123 -10.55 -11.20 10.53
CA LEU A 123 -9.95 -9.92 10.96
C LEU A 123 -8.70 -10.09 11.83
N LYS A 124 -8.61 -11.14 12.66
CA LYS A 124 -7.42 -11.45 13.50
C LYS A 124 -6.28 -12.12 12.74
N LEU A 125 -6.54 -12.67 11.57
CA LEU A 125 -5.49 -13.12 10.66
C LEU A 125 -4.75 -11.94 10.02
N TYR A 126 -5.33 -10.74 9.94
CA TYR A 126 -4.65 -9.53 9.48
C TYR A 126 -3.61 -9.06 10.50
N ASP A 127 -2.47 -9.74 10.57
CA ASP A 127 -1.23 -9.08 10.98
C ASP A 127 -0.74 -8.29 9.75
N GLU A 128 -1.00 -6.99 9.77
CA GLU A 128 -0.60 -6.09 8.69
C GLU A 128 0.84 -5.65 8.97
N THR A 129 1.76 -6.10 8.13
CA THR A 129 3.15 -5.71 8.27
C THR A 129 3.35 -4.32 7.67
N VAL A 130 3.67 -3.34 8.51
CA VAL A 130 3.82 -1.95 8.08
C VAL A 130 5.29 -1.56 7.99
N VAL A 131 5.68 -1.00 6.84
CA VAL A 131 7.00 -0.41 6.61
C VAL A 131 6.85 1.08 6.34
N HIS A 132 7.69 1.87 7.01
CA HIS A 132 7.76 3.31 6.84
C HIS A 132 8.99 3.64 6.01
N GLN A 133 8.80 4.10 4.78
CA GLN A 133 9.88 4.52 3.90
C GLN A 133 9.80 6.02 3.66
N THR A 134 10.86 6.76 4.01
CA THR A 134 10.98 8.17 3.65
C THR A 134 11.49 8.28 2.22
N VAL A 135 10.78 9.05 1.39
CA VAL A 135 11.16 9.33 0.01
C VAL A 135 11.09 10.82 -0.26
N THR A 136 11.99 11.31 -1.11
CA THR A 136 12.01 12.73 -1.51
C THR A 136 11.16 12.93 -2.74
N VAL A 137 10.18 13.81 -2.64
CA VAL A 137 9.29 14.17 -3.74
C VAL A 137 10.04 15.06 -4.73
N PRO A 138 10.06 14.76 -6.04
CA PRO A 138 10.83 15.52 -7.01
C PRO A 138 10.32 16.97 -7.12
N GLY A 139 11.23 17.94 -7.14
CA GLY A 139 10.87 19.36 -7.26
C GLY A 139 10.22 19.74 -8.61
N THR A 140 10.28 18.86 -9.60
CA THR A 140 9.76 19.03 -10.97
C THR A 140 8.32 18.55 -11.14
N LEU A 141 7.63 18.17 -10.06
CA LEU A 141 6.21 17.83 -10.12
C LEU A 141 5.39 19.03 -10.55
N ALA A 142 4.61 18.83 -11.61
CA ALA A 142 3.65 19.81 -12.08
C ALA A 142 2.47 19.85 -11.11
N ALA A 143 1.87 21.04 -10.98
CA ALA A 143 0.68 21.23 -10.18
C ALA A 143 -0.49 20.39 -10.72
N GLY A 144 -1.31 19.84 -9.82
CA GLY A 144 -2.46 19.01 -10.17
C GLY A 144 -2.31 17.57 -9.71
N THR A 145 -3.06 16.67 -10.36
CA THR A 145 -3.11 15.24 -10.00
C THR A 145 -1.84 14.53 -10.44
N ASN A 146 -1.24 13.82 -9.51
CA ASN A 146 -0.11 12.93 -9.72
C ASN A 146 -0.44 11.56 -9.12
N MET A 147 0.38 10.56 -9.41
CA MET A 147 0.17 9.21 -8.91
C MET A 147 1.45 8.67 -8.29
N LEU A 148 1.35 8.19 -7.05
CA LEU A 148 2.36 7.37 -6.40
C LEU A 148 2.09 5.92 -6.78
N THR A 149 3.13 5.21 -7.21
CA THR A 149 3.06 3.81 -7.58
C THR A 149 4.06 3.02 -6.76
N VAL A 150 3.68 1.78 -6.45
CA VAL A 150 4.53 0.85 -5.71
C VAL A 150 4.57 -0.46 -6.47
N ALA A 151 5.76 -0.95 -6.73
CA ALA A 151 5.99 -2.31 -7.20
C ALA A 151 6.65 -3.12 -6.09
N HIS A 152 6.08 -4.26 -5.77
CA HIS A 152 6.58 -5.17 -4.75
C HIS A 152 6.92 -6.52 -5.38
N PHE A 153 8.13 -6.99 -5.12
CA PHE A 153 8.62 -8.26 -5.59
C PHE A 153 8.83 -9.21 -4.41
N MET A 154 8.18 -10.37 -4.50
CA MET A 154 8.21 -11.39 -3.47
C MET A 154 8.23 -12.79 -4.06
N LEU A 155 8.71 -13.75 -3.29
CA LEU A 155 8.71 -15.17 -3.61
C LEU A 155 7.67 -15.88 -2.75
N VAL A 156 6.77 -16.63 -3.37
CA VAL A 156 5.70 -17.35 -2.67
C VAL A 156 6.01 -18.86 -2.61
N GLY A 157 5.92 -19.43 -1.41
CA GLY A 157 6.01 -20.86 -1.14
C GLY A 157 7.41 -21.47 -1.25
N ALA A 158 7.50 -22.79 -1.04
CA ALA A 158 8.76 -23.56 -1.09
C ALA A 158 9.34 -23.69 -2.53
N SER A 159 8.58 -23.30 -3.55
CA SER A 159 8.99 -23.34 -4.96
C SER A 159 9.49 -21.99 -5.49
N ALA A 160 9.69 -20.99 -4.63
CA ALA A 160 10.24 -19.67 -5.00
C ALA A 160 9.57 -19.06 -6.24
N VAL A 161 8.23 -19.09 -6.31
CA VAL A 161 7.51 -18.52 -7.45
C VAL A 161 7.60 -17.00 -7.37
N PRO A 162 8.16 -16.32 -8.38
CA PRO A 162 8.25 -14.87 -8.40
C PRO A 162 6.88 -14.26 -8.61
N VAL A 163 6.49 -13.38 -7.70
CA VAL A 163 5.25 -12.60 -7.79
C VAL A 163 5.60 -11.12 -7.74
N LEU A 164 5.09 -10.39 -8.74
CA LEU A 164 5.12 -8.94 -8.79
C LEU A 164 3.73 -8.41 -8.48
N GLN A 165 3.66 -7.52 -7.50
CA GLN A 165 2.45 -6.82 -7.14
C GLN A 165 2.62 -5.34 -7.34
N PHE A 166 1.53 -4.70 -7.72
CA PHE A 166 1.49 -3.28 -7.99
C PHE A 166 0.36 -2.66 -7.17
N ASP A 167 0.63 -1.51 -6.59
CA ASP A 167 -0.39 -0.68 -5.97
C ASP A 167 -0.18 0.77 -6.38
N ASN A 168 -1.26 1.55 -6.41
CA ASN A 168 -1.20 2.95 -6.77
C ASN A 168 -2.15 3.81 -5.94
N VAL A 169 -1.73 5.05 -5.74
CA VAL A 169 -2.51 6.06 -5.03
C VAL A 169 -2.38 7.38 -5.76
N THR A 170 -3.52 8.03 -6.01
CA THR A 170 -3.55 9.38 -6.56
C THR A 170 -3.32 10.41 -5.47
N VAL A 171 -2.50 11.41 -5.77
CA VAL A 171 -2.10 12.47 -4.85
C VAL A 171 -2.25 13.81 -5.56
N SER A 172 -2.64 14.83 -4.82
CA SER A 172 -2.73 16.19 -5.33
C SER A 172 -1.43 16.93 -5.03
N THR A 173 -0.95 17.71 -5.98
CA THR A 173 0.13 18.66 -5.72
C THR A 173 -0.41 20.08 -5.81
N PRO A 174 -0.27 20.90 -4.76
CA PRO A 174 -0.55 22.32 -4.87
C PRO A 174 0.46 22.95 -5.85
N PRO A 175 0.11 24.10 -6.46
CA PRO A 175 1.03 24.83 -7.31
C PRO A 175 2.31 25.15 -6.54
N SER A 176 3.39 24.47 -6.92
CA SER A 176 4.66 24.56 -6.22
C SER A 176 5.16 26.00 -6.25
N ALA A 177 5.54 26.55 -5.11
CA ALA A 177 6.11 27.91 -5.01
C ALA A 177 7.38 28.07 -5.86
N SER A 178 8.06 26.97 -6.19
CA SER A 178 9.20 26.88 -7.12
C SER A 178 8.82 27.23 -8.58
N SER A 179 7.57 27.01 -8.97
CA SER A 179 6.99 27.44 -10.25
C SER A 179 6.48 28.88 -10.20
N THR A 180 6.76 29.65 -9.15
CA THR A 180 6.74 31.10 -9.27
C THR A 180 7.88 31.45 -10.21
N ARG A 181 7.58 31.54 -11.51
CA ARG A 181 8.46 32.16 -12.52
C ARG A 181 9.16 33.31 -11.82
N ARG A 182 10.48 33.19 -11.65
CA ARG A 182 11.31 34.18 -10.98
C ARG A 182 11.19 35.45 -11.82
N GLY A 183 10.16 36.22 -11.51
CA GLY A 183 9.79 37.39 -12.27
C GLY A 183 10.76 38.47 -11.88
N THR A 184 11.78 38.69 -12.70
CA THR A 184 12.62 39.86 -12.51
C THR A 184 11.76 41.09 -12.79
N LEU A 185 11.65 41.97 -11.82
CA LEU A 185 11.02 43.27 -12.00
C LEU A 185 11.94 44.11 -12.89
N ILE A 186 11.57 44.31 -14.15
CA ILE A 186 12.24 45.26 -15.03
C ILE A 186 11.29 46.45 -15.20
N ARG A 187 11.71 47.63 -14.72
CA ARG A 187 10.93 48.88 -14.79
C ARG A 187 9.48 48.74 -14.25
N GLY A 188 9.31 48.07 -13.11
CA GLY A 188 7.99 47.96 -12.46
C GLY A 188 7.02 46.97 -13.14
N ARG A 189 7.43 46.28 -14.21
CA ARG A 189 6.66 45.20 -14.82
C ARG A 189 7.29 43.86 -14.46
N ARG A 190 6.48 42.91 -13.97
CA ARG A 190 6.93 41.52 -13.78
C ARG A 190 7.18 40.92 -15.16
N VAL A 191 8.43 40.65 -15.49
CA VAL A 191 8.82 39.89 -16.68
C VAL A 191 9.06 38.46 -16.24
N TYR A 192 8.31 37.54 -16.81
CA TYR A 192 8.47 36.13 -16.54
C TYR A 192 9.46 35.55 -17.55
N VAL A 193 10.55 34.97 -17.06
CA VAL A 193 11.46 34.14 -17.87
C VAL A 193 10.81 32.77 -18.04
#